data_AF-A0A9X2YKG4-F1
#
_entry.id   AF-A0A9X2YKG4-F1
#
_cell.length_a   1.000
_cell.length_b   1.000
_cell.length_c   1.000
_cell.angle_alpha   90.00
_cell.angle_beta   90.00
_cell.angle_gamma   90.00
#
_symmetry.space_group_name_H-M   'P 1'
#
loop_
_entity.id
_entity.type
_entity.pdbx_description
1 polymer ?
#
loop_
_entity_poly.entity_id
_entity_poly.type
_entity_poly.pdbx_seq_one_letter_code
_entity_poly.pdbx_strand_id
1 'polypeptide(L)'
;MSNPSGTDENREPGNRMSGDDGSSPETEVIDPAALASAAEAESPERRFTAPSGMDAGKTQIIATAPEPATEIFAVSREHADAAEAGAFTAPIPHAGGAAPQVIPGRGEQPKAPRSRRSWGWVIALVLVIAALVAVAILGTVLLSRDDSSAVSQEDMVRTTIQSFDTAIQRGDLSTLRTITCGETADSYIRYDDDQWKDIHARVAAARQYPIVASIDEVVVHDSHAEANVTSFMAYDPSTRSTRSFDLELRDEQWKICQAPQ
;
A
#
# COMPACT_ATOMS: atom_id res chain seq x y z
N MET A 1 -48.79 59.77 -36.83
CA MET A 1 -49.58 59.98 -38.05
C MET A 1 -49.09 58.99 -39.10
N SER A 2 -50.00 58.14 -39.57
CA SER A 2 -50.08 57.44 -40.87
C SER A 2 -48.99 56.46 -41.33
N ASN A 3 -49.44 55.20 -41.48
CA ASN A 3 -48.97 54.15 -42.41
C ASN A 3 -49.49 54.47 -43.85
N PRO A 4 -48.97 53.87 -44.95
CA PRO A 4 -49.56 52.62 -45.51
C PRO A 4 -48.50 51.67 -46.16
N SER A 5 -48.61 50.33 -46.12
CA SER A 5 -49.52 49.37 -46.79
C SER A 5 -49.43 49.26 -48.33
N GLY A 6 -49.21 48.01 -48.80
CA GLY A 6 -49.59 47.47 -50.13
C GLY A 6 -48.40 47.12 -51.05
N THR A 7 -48.27 45.96 -51.69
CA THR A 7 -49.27 44.95 -52.09
C THR A 7 -48.60 43.61 -52.43
N ASP A 8 -49.34 42.54 -52.12
CA ASP A 8 -49.20 41.16 -52.60
C ASP A 8 -49.25 41.01 -54.14
N GLU A 9 -48.76 39.87 -54.64
CA GLU A 9 -49.57 38.77 -55.22
C GLU A 9 -48.98 38.09 -56.48
N ASN A 10 -48.76 36.77 -56.33
CA ASN A 10 -49.05 35.68 -57.27
C ASN A 10 -48.42 35.66 -58.68
N ARG A 11 -47.46 34.73 -58.88
CA ARG A 11 -47.43 33.91 -60.10
C ARG A 11 -46.69 32.58 -59.91
N GLU A 12 -47.46 31.51 -59.77
CA GLU A 12 -47.13 30.17 -60.30
C GLU A 12 -48.14 29.87 -61.45
N PRO A 13 -47.93 28.91 -62.38
CA PRO A 13 -47.49 27.54 -62.08
C PRO A 13 -46.62 26.80 -63.13
N GLY A 14 -46.01 25.70 -62.67
CA GLY A 14 -46.03 24.42 -63.41
C GLY A 14 -44.77 23.99 -64.16
N ASN A 15 -44.10 22.92 -63.67
CA ASN A 15 -44.33 21.53 -64.13
C ASN A 15 -43.04 20.66 -64.15
N ARG A 16 -43.09 19.55 -63.38
CA ARG A 16 -42.43 18.23 -63.51
C ARG A 16 -40.96 17.99 -63.10
N MET A 17 -40.84 17.38 -61.92
CA MET A 17 -40.39 15.99 -61.65
C MET A 17 -38.98 15.56 -62.10
N SER A 18 -38.09 15.29 -61.12
CA SER A 18 -37.26 14.06 -61.04
C SER A 18 -36.46 13.96 -59.72
N GLY A 19 -36.66 12.86 -58.96
CA GLY A 19 -35.77 12.13 -58.00
C GLY A 19 -35.17 12.87 -56.79
N ASP A 20 -35.47 12.47 -55.53
CA ASP A 20 -34.78 11.41 -54.73
C ASP A 20 -33.38 11.90 -54.26
N ASP A 21 -32.96 12.01 -52.99
CA ASP A 21 -33.32 11.37 -51.72
C ASP A 21 -32.64 12.17 -50.56
N GLY A 22 -33.07 12.00 -49.30
CA GLY A 22 -32.17 12.09 -48.13
C GLY A 22 -32.22 13.28 -47.15
N SER A 23 -33.14 13.21 -46.18
CA SER A 23 -33.04 13.60 -44.75
C SER A 23 -32.72 15.05 -44.30
N SER A 24 -33.69 15.67 -43.63
CA SER A 24 -33.49 16.61 -42.51
C SER A 24 -34.59 16.42 -41.44
N PRO A 25 -34.27 16.53 -40.14
CA PRO A 25 -35.11 16.03 -39.05
C PRO A 25 -36.36 16.89 -38.79
N GLU A 26 -37.52 16.24 -38.75
CA GLU A 26 -38.80 16.77 -38.29
C GLU A 26 -38.75 17.14 -36.80
N THR A 27 -39.29 18.31 -36.48
CA THR A 27 -39.51 18.79 -35.11
C THR A 27 -40.87 18.27 -34.65
N GLU A 28 -40.90 17.23 -33.83
CA GLU A 28 -42.16 16.78 -33.22
C GLU A 28 -42.62 17.72 -32.10
N VAL A 29 -43.88 18.14 -32.18
CA VAL A 29 -44.59 18.93 -31.18
C VAL A 29 -45.19 17.97 -30.17
N ILE A 30 -44.72 18.01 -28.91
CA ILE A 30 -45.24 17.19 -27.82
C ILE A 30 -46.57 17.78 -27.33
N ASP A 31 -47.65 17.00 -27.44
CA ASP A 31 -48.99 17.34 -26.96
C ASP A 31 -49.08 17.19 -25.42
N PRO A 32 -49.42 18.24 -24.66
CA PRO A 32 -49.46 18.21 -23.19
C PRO A 32 -50.60 17.34 -22.61
N ALA A 33 -51.53 16.85 -23.43
CA ALA A 33 -52.59 15.93 -22.98
C ALA A 33 -52.09 14.50 -22.70
N ALA A 34 -50.93 14.09 -23.23
CA ALA A 34 -50.36 12.76 -23.02
C ALA A 34 -49.67 12.59 -21.64
N LEU A 35 -49.36 13.69 -20.94
CA LEU A 35 -48.70 13.67 -19.63
C LEU A 35 -49.67 13.49 -18.45
N ALA A 36 -50.98 13.66 -18.66
CA ALA A 36 -51.99 13.54 -17.61
C ALA A 36 -52.52 12.10 -17.40
N SER A 37 -52.17 11.14 -18.26
CA SER A 37 -52.66 9.75 -18.18
C SER A 37 -51.58 8.73 -17.81
N ALA A 38 -50.36 9.15 -17.50
CA ALA A 38 -49.29 8.30 -16.97
C ALA A 38 -49.11 8.41 -15.44
N ALA A 39 -50.07 9.04 -14.75
CA ALA A 39 -50.05 9.21 -13.29
C ALA A 39 -50.67 8.05 -12.50
N GLU A 40 -51.15 6.99 -13.16
CA GLU A 40 -51.84 5.89 -12.49
C GLU A 40 -51.32 4.52 -12.97
N ALA A 41 -50.17 4.10 -12.46
CA ALA A 41 -49.69 2.72 -12.59
C ALA A 41 -48.98 2.30 -11.29
N GLU A 42 -49.76 1.61 -10.46
CA GLU A 42 -49.46 0.74 -9.32
C GLU A 42 -48.00 0.63 -8.84
N SER A 43 -47.81 1.03 -7.58
CA SER A 43 -46.68 0.70 -6.73
C SER A 43 -46.61 -0.80 -6.40
N PRO A 44 -45.54 -1.54 -6.77
CA PRO A 44 -45.31 -2.86 -6.22
C PRO A 44 -44.63 -2.75 -4.84
N GLU A 45 -45.38 -3.12 -3.82
CA GLU A 45 -44.92 -3.36 -2.45
C GLU A 45 -43.74 -4.35 -2.44
N ARG A 46 -42.51 -3.82 -2.32
CA ARG A 46 -41.31 -4.63 -2.16
C ARG A 46 -41.23 -5.11 -0.72
N ARG A 47 -41.76 -6.32 -0.51
CA ARG A 47 -41.58 -7.15 0.68
C ARG A 47 -40.10 -7.16 1.09
N PHE A 48 -39.78 -6.51 2.20
CA PHE A 48 -38.52 -6.70 2.90
C PHE A 48 -38.58 -8.05 3.62
N THR A 49 -38.14 -9.10 2.96
CA THR A 49 -37.73 -10.35 3.61
C THR A 49 -36.37 -10.76 3.07
N ALA A 50 -35.32 -10.29 3.73
CA ALA A 50 -34.12 -11.09 3.93
C ALA A 50 -34.11 -11.45 5.42
N PRO A 51 -33.94 -12.72 5.81
CA PRO A 51 -33.87 -13.09 7.22
C PRO A 51 -32.63 -12.45 7.84
N SER A 52 -32.84 -11.67 8.90
CA SER A 52 -31.81 -11.27 9.84
C SER A 52 -31.24 -12.54 10.48
N GLY A 53 -30.19 -13.10 9.88
CA GLY A 53 -29.48 -14.27 10.37
C GLY A 53 -28.33 -13.94 11.33
N MET A 54 -28.27 -12.72 11.87
CA MET A 54 -27.22 -12.30 12.78
C MET A 54 -27.79 -11.30 13.80
N ASP A 55 -28.70 -11.78 14.63
CA ASP A 55 -28.77 -11.26 15.99
C ASP A 55 -29.02 -12.41 16.96
N ALA A 56 -28.52 -12.24 18.18
CA ALA A 56 -28.61 -13.16 19.33
C ALA A 56 -27.55 -14.28 19.43
N GLY A 57 -26.41 -13.90 20.04
CA GLY A 57 -25.83 -14.74 21.11
C GLY A 57 -24.43 -15.28 20.87
N LYS A 58 -23.40 -14.41 20.98
CA LYS A 58 -22.13 -14.65 21.69
C LYS A 58 -21.11 -13.55 21.32
N THR A 59 -21.00 -12.52 22.15
CA THR A 59 -19.71 -11.84 22.32
C THR A 59 -18.73 -12.86 22.88
N GLN A 60 -17.88 -13.45 22.04
CA GLN A 60 -16.69 -14.15 22.53
C GLN A 60 -15.66 -13.08 22.91
N ILE A 61 -15.44 -12.94 24.22
CA ILE A 61 -14.31 -12.20 24.75
C ILE A 61 -13.05 -12.97 24.31
N ILE A 62 -12.26 -12.38 23.42
CA ILE A 62 -10.94 -12.91 23.09
C ILE A 62 -10.07 -12.64 24.31
N ALA A 63 -9.71 -13.69 25.04
CA ALA A 63 -8.76 -13.59 26.14
C ALA A 63 -7.39 -13.21 25.57
N THR A 64 -6.83 -12.09 26.03
CA THR A 64 -5.45 -11.72 25.78
C THR A 64 -4.54 -12.83 26.31
N ALA A 65 -3.71 -13.40 25.44
CA ALA A 65 -2.68 -14.34 25.86
C ALA A 65 -1.72 -13.64 26.85
N PRO A 66 -1.29 -14.30 27.93
CA PRO A 66 -0.32 -13.70 28.85
C PRO A 66 0.98 -13.43 28.11
N GLU A 67 1.46 -12.18 28.21
CA GLU A 67 2.76 -11.78 27.68
C GLU A 67 3.87 -12.66 28.29
N PRO A 68 4.82 -13.18 27.49
CA PRO A 68 5.92 -13.96 28.03
C PRO A 68 6.79 -13.12 28.96
N ALA A 69 7.17 -13.70 30.09
CA ALA A 69 8.00 -13.06 31.10
C ALA A 69 9.33 -12.58 30.51
N THR A 70 9.61 -11.29 30.72
CA THR A 70 10.88 -10.64 30.43
C THR A 70 12.04 -11.43 31.04
N GLU A 71 12.90 -12.00 30.21
CA GLU A 71 14.13 -12.64 30.68
C GLU A 71 15.06 -11.56 31.25
N ILE A 72 15.26 -11.62 32.57
CA ILE A 72 16.24 -10.80 33.28
C ILE A 72 17.59 -11.50 33.11
N PHE A 73 18.48 -10.91 32.31
CA PHE A 73 19.87 -11.35 32.21
C PHE A 73 20.55 -11.19 33.57
N ALA A 74 20.73 -12.29 34.30
CA ALA A 74 21.65 -12.36 35.42
C ALA A 74 23.08 -12.25 34.88
N VAL A 75 23.65 -11.05 34.97
CA VAL A 75 25.07 -10.83 34.77
C VAL A 75 25.80 -11.51 35.92
N SER A 76 26.53 -12.58 35.63
CA SER A 76 27.52 -13.15 36.55
C SER A 76 28.56 -12.07 36.89
N ARG A 77 28.39 -11.44 38.05
CA ARG A 77 29.40 -10.55 38.64
C ARG A 77 30.38 -11.44 39.41
N GLU A 78 31.40 -11.92 38.72
CA GLU A 78 32.65 -12.28 39.37
C GLU A 78 33.47 -11.01 39.59
N HIS A 79 34.07 -10.93 40.79
CA HIS A 79 35.02 -9.93 41.30
C HIS A 79 34.36 -8.62 41.77
N ALA A 80 34.65 -8.09 42.95
CA ALA A 80 35.60 -8.42 44.01
C ALA A 80 35.05 -7.76 45.28
N ASP A 81 35.33 -8.28 46.47
CA ASP A 81 35.57 -7.44 47.65
C ASP A 81 36.28 -8.24 48.74
N ALA A 82 37.28 -7.59 49.31
CA ALA A 82 38.16 -8.07 50.34
C ALA A 82 37.59 -7.82 51.75
N ALA A 83 38.19 -8.53 52.71
CA ALA A 83 38.18 -8.31 54.17
C ALA A 83 36.90 -8.72 54.93
N GLU A 84 37.02 -9.71 55.82
CA GLU A 84 37.24 -9.49 57.27
C GLU A 84 37.38 -10.85 58.02
N ALA A 85 38.04 -10.78 59.17
CA ALA A 85 38.66 -11.80 59.99
C ALA A 85 37.74 -12.72 60.83
N GLY A 86 38.36 -13.78 61.40
CA GLY A 86 37.92 -14.42 62.65
C GLY A 86 37.53 -15.91 62.50
N ALA A 87 38.43 -16.90 62.53
CA ALA A 87 39.16 -17.47 63.68
C ALA A 87 38.51 -18.74 64.29
N PHE A 88 39.40 -19.68 64.70
CA PHE A 88 39.24 -20.84 65.62
C PHE A 88 38.52 -22.11 65.05
N THR A 89 38.98 -23.38 65.14
CA THR A 89 40.07 -24.09 65.86
C THR A 89 40.20 -25.56 65.37
N ALA A 90 41.42 -25.98 64.96
CA ALA A 90 42.15 -27.29 65.13
C ALA A 90 41.52 -28.69 64.81
N PRO A 91 42.29 -29.81 64.78
CA PRO A 91 43.74 -30.04 64.57
C PRO A 91 44.08 -31.12 63.49
N ILE A 92 45.35 -31.16 63.09
CA ILE A 92 45.99 -32.20 62.24
C ILE A 92 46.35 -33.43 63.09
N PRO A 93 46.36 -34.66 62.51
CA PRO A 93 47.47 -35.56 62.79
C PRO A 93 48.09 -36.18 61.53
N HIS A 94 49.42 -36.09 61.46
CA HIS A 94 50.27 -36.88 60.56
C HIS A 94 50.60 -38.23 61.20
N ALA A 95 50.44 -39.31 60.44
CA ALA A 95 51.14 -40.60 60.56
C ALA A 95 50.75 -41.43 59.32
N GLY A 96 51.57 -42.20 58.63
CA GLY A 96 52.97 -42.60 58.77
C GLY A 96 53.43 -43.25 57.45
N GLY A 97 54.73 -43.49 57.32
CA GLY A 97 55.34 -44.04 56.11
C GLY A 97 55.05 -45.52 55.86
N ALA A 98 55.04 -45.91 54.58
CA ALA A 98 55.15 -47.29 54.13
C ALA A 98 55.89 -47.34 52.76
N ALA A 99 56.77 -48.32 52.62
CA ALA A 99 57.84 -48.50 51.63
C ALA A 99 57.41 -48.65 50.15
N PRO A 100 58.33 -48.46 49.17
CA PRO A 100 58.01 -48.60 47.74
C PRO A 100 57.74 -50.06 47.35
N GLN A 101 56.54 -50.31 46.82
CA GLN A 101 56.16 -51.61 46.26
C GLN A 101 56.43 -51.61 44.75
N VAL A 102 57.27 -52.55 44.30
CA VAL A 102 57.59 -52.79 42.89
C VAL A 102 56.42 -53.54 42.25
N ILE A 103 55.79 -52.93 41.24
CA ILE A 103 54.76 -53.57 40.41
C ILE A 103 55.47 -54.35 39.28
N PRO A 104 55.24 -55.66 39.11
CA PRO A 104 55.80 -56.43 38.00
C PRO A 104 55.31 -55.89 36.65
N GLY A 105 56.20 -55.87 35.66
CA GLY A 105 55.92 -55.39 34.32
C GLY A 105 54.74 -56.12 33.68
N ARG A 106 53.71 -55.38 33.30
CA ARG A 106 52.64 -55.87 32.43
C ARG A 106 53.26 -56.17 31.07
N GLY A 107 53.29 -57.46 30.72
CA GLY A 107 53.70 -57.94 29.40
C GLY A 107 52.95 -57.23 28.28
N GLU A 108 53.64 -57.11 27.15
CA GLU A 108 53.16 -56.50 25.92
C GLU A 108 51.75 -56.98 25.55
N GLN A 109 50.85 -56.02 25.42
CA GLN A 109 49.57 -56.21 24.75
C GLN A 109 49.50 -55.20 23.59
N PRO A 110 49.00 -55.59 22.41
CA PRO A 110 49.34 -54.96 21.15
C PRO A 110 48.91 -53.49 21.10
N LYS A 111 49.77 -52.67 20.51
CA LYS A 111 49.50 -51.27 20.19
C LYS A 111 48.26 -51.19 19.31
N ALA A 112 47.15 -50.69 19.85
CA ALA A 112 46.01 -50.29 19.03
C ALA A 112 46.50 -49.32 17.95
N PRO A 113 46.11 -49.49 16.67
CA PRO A 113 46.52 -48.56 15.63
C PRO A 113 45.99 -47.18 16.02
N ARG A 114 46.90 -46.24 16.28
CA ARG A 114 46.57 -44.82 16.34
C ARG A 114 46.03 -44.45 14.97
N SER A 115 44.71 -44.49 14.79
CA SER A 115 44.12 -43.85 13.63
C SER A 115 44.50 -42.37 13.75
N ARG A 116 45.34 -41.91 12.81
CA ARG A 116 45.48 -40.49 12.56
C ARG A 116 44.10 -40.05 12.09
N ARG A 117 43.25 -39.60 13.03
CA ARG A 117 41.91 -39.12 12.73
C ARG A 117 42.07 -38.04 11.66
N SER A 118 41.61 -38.36 10.46
CA SER A 118 41.90 -37.64 9.23
C SER A 118 41.36 -36.23 9.33
N TRP A 119 42.23 -35.28 9.67
CA TRP A 119 41.94 -33.85 9.64
C TRP A 119 41.37 -33.40 8.28
N GLY A 120 41.68 -34.14 7.22
CA GLY A 120 41.07 -33.97 5.89
C GLY A 120 39.54 -34.10 5.87
N TRP A 121 38.92 -34.90 6.75
CA TRP A 121 37.46 -34.96 6.85
C TRP A 121 36.87 -33.73 7.55
N VAL A 122 37.59 -33.18 8.52
CA VAL A 122 37.19 -31.91 9.17
C VAL A 122 37.28 -30.76 8.19
N ILE A 123 38.36 -30.71 7.39
CA ILE A 123 38.53 -29.70 6.32
C ILE A 123 37.43 -29.87 5.26
N ALA A 124 37.15 -31.09 4.81
CA ALA A 124 36.07 -31.35 3.86
C ALA A 124 34.70 -30.92 4.41
N LEU A 125 34.40 -31.22 5.68
CA LEU A 125 33.17 -30.80 6.34
C LEU A 125 33.05 -29.28 6.43
N VAL A 126 34.13 -28.59 6.81
CA VAL A 126 34.18 -27.12 6.89
C VAL A 126 33.96 -26.50 5.50
N LEU A 127 34.56 -27.06 4.45
CA LEU A 127 34.35 -26.57 3.08
C LEU A 127 32.90 -26.76 2.62
N VAL A 128 32.26 -27.89 2.97
CA VAL A 128 30.84 -28.10 2.66
C VAL A 128 29.96 -27.10 3.40
N ILE A 129 30.20 -26.87 4.69
CA ILE A 129 29.46 -25.87 5.47
C ILE A 129 29.69 -24.47 4.91
N ALA A 130 30.93 -24.11 4.59
CA ALA A 130 31.25 -22.80 3.99
C ALA A 130 30.57 -22.61 2.63
N ALA A 131 30.52 -23.65 1.79
CA ALA A 131 29.81 -23.62 0.52
C ALA A 131 28.30 -23.42 0.72
N LEU A 132 27.68 -24.11 1.69
CA LEU A 132 26.26 -23.93 2.02
C LEU A 132 25.96 -22.52 2.53
N VAL A 133 26.83 -21.97 3.40
CA VAL A 133 26.71 -20.59 3.89
C VAL A 133 26.82 -19.59 2.74
N ALA A 134 27.76 -19.78 1.81
CA ALA A 134 27.90 -18.92 0.65
C ALA A 134 26.66 -18.96 -0.26
N VAL A 135 26.08 -20.15 -0.49
CA VAL A 135 24.83 -20.30 -1.26
C VAL A 135 23.65 -19.63 -0.55
N ALA A 136 23.56 -19.77 0.77
CA ALA A 136 22.50 -19.11 1.55
C ALA A 136 22.59 -17.58 1.45
N ILE A 137 23.80 -17.01 1.61
CA ILE A 137 24.02 -15.57 1.48
C ILE A 137 23.71 -15.09 0.06
N LEU A 138 24.15 -15.83 -0.97
CA LEU A 138 23.88 -15.48 -2.36
C LEU A 138 22.37 -15.50 -2.64
N GLY A 139 21.66 -16.50 -2.11
CA GLY A 139 20.20 -16.58 -2.17
C GLY A 139 19.55 -15.35 -1.54
N THR A 140 19.92 -14.98 -0.32
CA THR A 140 19.34 -13.81 0.36
C THR A 140 19.66 -12.50 -0.36
N VAL A 141 20.87 -12.33 -0.90
CA VAL A 141 21.27 -11.08 -1.60
C VAL A 141 20.55 -10.92 -2.94
N LEU A 142 20.32 -12.02 -3.65
CA LEU A 142 19.53 -11.97 -4.90
C LEU A 142 18.07 -11.64 -4.61
N LEU A 143 17.45 -12.27 -3.60
CA LEU A 143 16.07 -11.95 -3.19
C LEU A 143 15.94 -10.49 -2.72
N SER A 144 16.85 -10.01 -1.86
CA SER A 144 16.78 -8.64 -1.33
C SER A 144 17.06 -7.55 -2.35
N ARG A 145 17.69 -7.85 -3.50
CA ARG A 145 17.94 -6.86 -4.55
C ARG A 145 16.66 -6.43 -5.25
N ASP A 146 15.78 -7.39 -5.54
CA ASP A 146 14.47 -7.12 -6.12
C ASP A 146 13.58 -6.37 -5.12
N ASP A 147 13.53 -6.82 -3.85
CA ASP A 147 12.74 -6.17 -2.80
C ASP A 147 13.16 -4.71 -2.54
N SER A 148 14.46 -4.43 -2.52
CA SER A 148 14.97 -3.07 -2.27
C SER A 148 14.55 -2.10 -3.38
N SER A 149 14.46 -2.58 -4.62
CA SER A 149 13.98 -1.79 -5.75
C SER A 149 12.47 -1.57 -5.68
N ALA A 150 11.70 -2.61 -5.33
CA ALA A 150 10.25 -2.53 -5.17
C ALA A 150 9.85 -1.55 -4.06
N VAL A 151 10.45 -1.68 -2.87
CA VAL A 151 10.22 -0.76 -1.74
C VAL A 151 10.57 0.69 -2.14
N SER A 152 11.66 0.89 -2.88
CA SER A 152 12.02 2.21 -3.39
C SER A 152 11.01 2.76 -4.40
N GLN A 153 10.42 1.92 -5.25
CA GLN A 153 9.39 2.36 -6.21
C GLN A 153 8.08 2.70 -5.49
N GLU A 154 7.67 1.88 -4.53
CA GLU A 154 6.49 2.11 -3.68
C GLU A 154 6.60 3.43 -2.91
N ASP A 155 7.77 3.73 -2.36
CA ASP A 155 8.04 4.98 -1.67
C ASP A 155 7.95 6.19 -2.61
N MET A 156 8.43 6.06 -3.84
CA MET A 156 8.29 7.12 -4.84
C MET A 156 6.83 7.33 -5.25
N VAL A 157 6.05 6.26 -5.46
CA VAL A 157 4.60 6.34 -5.73
C VAL A 157 3.88 7.04 -4.58
N ARG A 158 4.16 6.64 -3.33
CA ARG A 158 3.61 7.24 -2.12
C ARG A 158 3.93 8.74 -2.04
N THR A 159 5.16 9.11 -2.38
CA THR A 159 5.63 10.50 -2.42
C THR A 159 4.91 11.31 -3.50
N THR A 160 4.69 10.74 -4.69
CA THR A 160 3.94 11.40 -5.77
C THR A 160 2.49 11.66 -5.37
N ILE A 161 1.82 10.69 -4.74
CA ILE A 161 0.44 10.86 -4.24
C ILE A 161 0.37 11.97 -3.19
N GLN A 162 1.29 12.02 -2.24
CA GLN A 162 1.36 13.09 -1.23
C GLN A 162 1.63 14.46 -1.87
N SER A 163 2.47 14.50 -2.91
CA SER A 163 2.77 15.73 -3.65
C SER A 163 1.55 16.23 -4.41
N PHE A 164 0.77 15.31 -5.01
CA PHE A 164 -0.49 15.63 -5.67
C PHE A 164 -1.53 16.17 -4.71
N ASP A 165 -1.78 15.47 -3.60
CA ASP A 165 -2.70 15.92 -2.55
C ASP A 165 -2.32 17.33 -2.06
N THR A 166 -1.03 17.55 -1.79
CA THR A 166 -0.51 18.86 -1.39
C THR A 166 -0.71 19.93 -2.48
N ALA A 167 -0.50 19.58 -3.75
CA ALA A 167 -0.66 20.50 -4.87
C ALA A 167 -2.13 20.90 -5.08
N ILE A 168 -3.07 19.97 -4.90
CA ILE A 168 -4.52 20.25 -4.86
C ILE A 168 -4.85 21.22 -3.72
N GLN A 169 -4.36 20.94 -2.51
CA GLN A 169 -4.62 21.78 -1.34
C GLN A 169 -4.09 23.20 -1.53
N ARG A 170 -2.88 23.35 -2.10
CA ARG A 170 -2.22 24.65 -2.31
C ARG A 170 -2.63 25.38 -3.59
N GLY A 171 -3.31 24.68 -4.51
CA GLY A 171 -3.62 25.21 -5.84
C GLY A 171 -2.38 25.35 -6.71
N ASP A 172 -1.37 24.51 -6.52
CA ASP A 172 -0.13 24.55 -7.30
C ASP A 172 -0.32 23.89 -8.67
N LEU A 173 -0.78 24.69 -9.62
CA LEU A 173 -1.04 24.26 -10.99
C LEU A 173 0.20 23.75 -11.70
N SER A 174 1.36 24.35 -11.43
CA SER A 174 2.62 23.97 -12.05
C SER A 174 3.03 22.55 -11.67
N THR A 175 2.90 22.22 -10.38
CA THR A 175 3.13 20.87 -9.87
C THR A 175 2.09 19.91 -10.43
N LEU A 176 0.79 20.24 -10.37
CA LEU A 176 -0.28 19.39 -10.89
C LEU A 176 -0.05 18.98 -12.35
N ARG A 177 0.34 19.92 -13.21
CA ARG A 177 0.67 19.63 -14.62
C ARG A 177 1.89 18.73 -14.80
N THR A 178 2.85 18.83 -13.88
CA THR A 178 4.12 18.10 -13.97
C THR A 178 3.99 16.66 -13.50
N ILE A 179 3.19 16.42 -12.45
CA ILE A 179 3.05 15.11 -11.80
C ILE A 179 1.82 14.32 -12.25
N THR A 180 1.10 14.80 -13.27
CA THR A 180 -0.07 14.09 -13.83
C THR A 180 0.19 13.68 -15.28
N CYS A 181 -0.60 12.72 -15.78
CA CYS A 181 -0.60 12.24 -17.15
C CYS A 181 -2.02 11.99 -17.67
N GLY A 182 -2.13 11.73 -18.97
CA GLY A 182 -3.41 11.41 -19.62
C GLY A 182 -4.48 12.47 -19.42
N GLU A 183 -5.72 12.04 -19.25
CA GLU A 183 -6.89 12.92 -19.08
C GLU A 183 -6.78 13.81 -17.82
N THR A 184 -6.17 13.28 -16.75
CA THR A 184 -5.94 14.05 -15.53
C THR A 184 -5.06 15.27 -15.81
N ALA A 185 -3.96 15.11 -16.54
CA ALA A 185 -3.11 16.23 -16.95
C ALA A 185 -3.82 17.19 -17.91
N ASP A 186 -4.57 16.66 -18.87
CA ASP A 186 -5.33 17.45 -19.84
C ASP A 186 -6.31 18.39 -19.14
N SER A 187 -6.86 17.99 -17.98
CA SER A 187 -7.72 18.85 -17.16
C SER A 187 -7.00 20.10 -16.65
N TYR A 188 -5.75 19.98 -16.21
CA TYR A 188 -4.98 21.07 -15.63
C TYR A 188 -4.30 21.96 -16.68
N ILE A 189 -3.89 21.39 -17.81
CA ILE A 189 -3.19 22.14 -18.88
C ILE A 189 -4.10 23.19 -19.52
N ARG A 190 -5.43 22.98 -19.50
CA ARG A 190 -6.41 23.87 -20.12
C ARG A 190 -6.58 25.23 -19.46
N TYR A 191 -6.21 25.37 -18.19
CA TYR A 191 -6.34 26.63 -17.45
C TYR A 191 -5.08 27.51 -17.67
N ASP A 192 -5.14 28.79 -17.36
CA ASP A 192 -3.94 29.58 -17.06
C ASP A 192 -3.84 29.78 -15.54
N ASP A 193 -2.72 30.33 -15.08
CA ASP A 193 -2.45 30.47 -13.64
C ASP A 193 -3.48 31.38 -12.94
N ASP A 194 -3.93 32.46 -13.59
CA ASP A 194 -4.92 33.39 -13.00
C ASP A 194 -6.30 32.75 -12.94
N GLN A 195 -6.75 32.12 -14.03
CA GLN A 195 -8.02 31.38 -14.06
C GLN A 195 -8.06 30.27 -13.01
N TRP A 196 -6.98 29.48 -12.90
CA TRP A 196 -6.88 28.41 -11.92
C TRP A 196 -6.91 28.94 -10.49
N LYS A 197 -6.18 30.02 -10.20
CA LYS A 197 -6.16 30.65 -8.88
C LYS A 197 -7.55 31.09 -8.44
N ASP A 198 -8.34 31.65 -9.36
CA ASP A 198 -9.73 32.04 -9.09
C ASP A 198 -10.64 30.83 -8.83
N ILE A 199 -10.51 29.76 -9.63
CA ILE A 199 -11.26 28.51 -9.43
C ILE A 199 -10.88 27.87 -8.08
N HIS A 200 -9.59 27.72 -7.83
CA HIS A 200 -9.05 27.15 -6.60
C HIS A 200 -9.50 27.94 -5.37
N ALA A 201 -9.45 29.28 -5.41
CA ALA A 201 -9.91 30.11 -4.30
C ALA A 201 -11.37 29.86 -3.94
N ARG A 202 -12.25 29.67 -4.93
CA ARG A 202 -13.67 29.33 -4.70
C ARG A 202 -13.83 27.93 -4.10
N VAL A 203 -13.14 26.94 -4.66
CA VAL A 203 -13.17 25.54 -4.18
C VAL A 203 -12.61 25.43 -2.76
N ALA A 204 -11.50 26.13 -2.48
CA ALA A 204 -10.85 26.16 -1.18
C ALA A 204 -11.71 26.85 -0.12
N ALA A 205 -12.36 27.98 -0.47
CA ALA A 205 -13.29 28.66 0.43
C ALA A 205 -14.49 27.78 0.81
N ALA A 206 -14.98 26.96 -0.12
CA ALA A 206 -16.03 25.98 0.11
C ALA A 206 -15.51 24.66 0.74
N ARG A 207 -14.19 24.48 0.85
CA ARG A 207 -13.53 23.21 1.22
C ARG A 207 -14.00 22.00 0.39
N GLN A 208 -14.33 22.23 -0.87
CA GLN A 208 -14.85 21.23 -1.80
C GLN A 208 -13.73 20.53 -2.58
N TYR A 209 -12.72 20.03 -1.88
CA TYR A 209 -11.64 19.24 -2.48
C TYR A 209 -11.36 17.99 -1.64
N PRO A 210 -10.94 16.88 -2.28
CA PRO A 210 -10.57 15.67 -1.56
C PRO A 210 -9.23 15.87 -0.84
N ILE A 211 -9.08 15.18 0.30
CA ILE A 211 -7.83 15.05 1.07
C ILE A 211 -7.54 13.55 1.23
N VAL A 212 -6.29 13.16 0.98
CA VAL A 212 -5.79 11.81 1.24
C VAL A 212 -5.53 11.64 2.74
N ALA A 213 -6.26 10.74 3.39
CA ALA A 213 -6.12 10.42 4.81
C ALA A 213 -5.03 9.37 5.06
N SER A 214 -5.00 8.33 4.22
CA SER A 214 -4.02 7.26 4.26
C SER A 214 -3.81 6.65 2.88
N ILE A 215 -2.61 6.14 2.65
CA ILE A 215 -2.26 5.31 1.50
C ILE A 215 -2.18 3.89 2.05
N ASP A 216 -3.20 3.11 1.74
CA ASP A 216 -3.49 1.83 2.39
C ASP A 216 -2.71 0.70 1.72
N GLU A 217 -2.60 0.73 0.39
CA GLU A 217 -1.89 -0.26 -0.42
C GLU A 217 -1.26 0.43 -1.64
N VAL A 218 -0.10 -0.07 -2.05
CA VAL A 218 0.56 0.31 -3.31
C VAL A 218 1.01 -0.96 -3.98
N VAL A 219 0.62 -1.16 -5.24
CA VAL A 219 1.03 -2.28 -6.07
C VAL A 219 1.75 -1.72 -7.27
N VAL A 220 3.05 -2.03 -7.40
CA VAL A 220 3.88 -1.60 -8.54
C VAL A 220 4.08 -2.78 -9.48
N HIS A 221 3.80 -2.57 -10.77
CA HIS A 221 4.06 -3.51 -11.85
C HIS A 221 4.77 -2.82 -13.01
N ASP A 222 6.07 -3.06 -13.14
CA ASP A 222 6.94 -2.42 -14.15
C ASP A 222 6.85 -0.88 -14.11
N SER A 223 6.28 -0.27 -15.14
CA SER A 223 6.06 1.17 -15.29
C SER A 223 4.67 1.63 -14.86
N HIS A 224 3.87 0.77 -14.24
CA HIS A 224 2.54 1.08 -13.74
C HIS A 224 2.46 0.86 -12.24
N ALA A 225 1.66 1.65 -11.55
CA ALA A 225 1.34 1.42 -10.16
C ALA A 225 -0.13 1.74 -9.88
N GLU A 226 -0.75 0.94 -9.04
CA GLU A 226 -2.09 1.18 -8.49
C GLU A 226 -1.95 1.39 -6.99
N ALA A 227 -2.61 2.42 -6.45
CA ALA A 227 -2.56 2.72 -5.03
C ALA A 227 -3.94 2.95 -4.46
N ASN A 228 -4.33 2.13 -3.48
CA ASN A 228 -5.56 2.30 -2.73
C ASN A 228 -5.35 3.35 -1.63
N VAL A 229 -6.23 4.35 -1.60
CA VAL A 229 -6.19 5.43 -0.63
C VAL A 229 -7.53 5.57 0.06
N THR A 230 -7.49 5.90 1.34
CA THR A 230 -8.66 6.41 2.06
C THR A 230 -8.65 7.92 1.96
N SER A 231 -9.72 8.50 1.42
CA SER A 231 -9.87 9.95 1.21
C SER A 231 -11.19 10.46 1.80
N PHE A 232 -11.26 11.78 2.02
CA PHE A 232 -12.48 12.49 2.45
C PHE A 232 -12.52 13.90 1.86
N MET A 233 -13.68 14.52 1.82
CA MET A 233 -13.81 15.93 1.41
C MET A 233 -13.44 16.86 2.56
N ALA A 234 -12.69 17.93 2.31
CA ALA A 234 -12.20 18.82 3.37
C ALA A 234 -13.31 19.48 4.21
N TYR A 235 -14.54 19.60 3.69
CA TYR A 235 -15.69 20.09 4.45
C TYR A 235 -16.34 19.05 5.38
N ASP A 236 -16.13 17.75 5.14
CA ASP A 236 -16.69 16.65 5.94
C ASP A 236 -15.66 15.51 6.10
N PRO A 237 -14.72 15.63 7.07
CA PRO A 237 -13.70 14.62 7.31
C PRO A 237 -14.21 13.33 7.96
N SER A 238 -15.48 13.30 8.38
CA SER A 238 -16.11 12.11 8.97
C SER A 238 -16.59 11.12 7.91
N THR A 239 -16.88 11.60 6.70
CA THR A 239 -17.26 10.78 5.55
C THR A 239 -16.03 10.38 4.75
N ARG A 240 -15.53 9.17 4.99
CA ARG A 240 -14.34 8.61 4.31
C ARG A 240 -14.74 7.61 3.24
N SER A 241 -13.94 7.51 2.19
CA SER A 241 -14.12 6.53 1.12
C SER A 241 -12.77 6.03 0.61
N THR A 242 -12.68 4.73 0.35
CA THR A 242 -11.53 4.11 -0.30
C THR A 242 -11.65 4.25 -1.81
N ARG A 243 -10.60 4.72 -2.47
CA ARG A 243 -10.53 4.93 -3.92
C ARG A 243 -9.11 4.62 -4.41
N SER A 244 -8.94 4.27 -5.69
CA SER A 244 -7.64 3.99 -6.28
C SER A 244 -7.07 5.18 -7.05
N PHE A 245 -5.74 5.30 -7.03
CA PHE A 245 -4.95 6.09 -7.96
C PHE A 245 -4.26 5.16 -8.95
N ASP A 246 -4.26 5.53 -10.24
CA ASP A 246 -3.42 4.89 -11.24
C ASP A 246 -2.25 5.81 -11.60
N LEU A 247 -1.04 5.27 -11.50
CA LEU A 247 0.20 5.97 -11.80
C LEU A 247 0.99 5.26 -12.89
N GLU A 248 1.75 6.05 -13.65
CA GLU A 248 2.69 5.56 -14.64
C GLU A 248 4.06 6.21 -14.46
N LEU A 249 5.11 5.42 -14.63
CA LEU A 249 6.49 5.89 -14.65
C LEU A 249 6.82 6.41 -16.05
N ARG A 250 6.94 7.74 -16.18
CA ARG A 250 7.26 8.42 -17.45
C ARG A 250 8.38 9.42 -17.23
N ASP A 251 9.35 9.44 -18.14
CA ASP A 251 10.51 10.33 -18.04
C ASP A 251 11.23 10.20 -16.69
N GLU A 252 11.38 8.96 -16.21
CA GLU A 252 11.97 8.63 -14.90
C GLU A 252 11.20 9.22 -13.69
N GLN A 253 9.96 9.66 -13.87
CA GLN A 253 9.10 10.22 -12.82
C GLN A 253 7.74 9.54 -12.78
N TRP A 254 7.29 9.14 -11.59
CA TRP A 254 5.93 8.67 -11.38
C TRP A 254 4.94 9.82 -11.58
N LYS A 255 3.90 9.59 -12.39
CA LYS A 255 2.84 10.55 -12.69
C LYS A 255 1.48 9.91 -12.47
N ILE A 256 0.51 10.68 -11.96
CA ILE A 256 -0.87 10.25 -11.74
C ILE A 256 -1.66 10.38 -13.05
N CYS A 257 -2.09 9.25 -13.59
CA CYS A 257 -2.87 9.20 -14.83
C CYS A 257 -4.38 9.18 -14.52
N GLN A 258 -4.77 8.57 -13.39
CA GLN A 258 -6.14 8.59 -12.89
C GLN A 258 -6.16 8.97 -11.41
N ALA A 259 -6.89 10.03 -11.09
CA ALA A 259 -7.12 10.48 -9.72
C ALA A 259 -8.55 10.14 -9.26
N PRO A 260 -8.76 9.89 -7.96
CA PRO A 260 -10.08 9.68 -7.39
C PRO A 260 -10.94 10.94 -7.49
N GLN A 261 -12.12 10.82 -8.10
CA GLN A 261 -13.12 11.90 -8.30
C GLN A 261 -14.13 11.94 -7.17
#